data_AF-A0A0T6A2B3-F1
#
_entry.id   AF-A0A0T6A2B3-F1
#
_cell.length_a   1.000
_cell.length_b   1.000
_cell.length_c   1.000
_cell.angle_alpha   90.00
_cell.angle_beta   90.00
_cell.angle_gamma   90.00
#
_symmetry.space_group_name_H-M   'P 1'
#
loop_
_entity.id
_entity.type
_entity.pdbx_description
1 polymer ?
#
loop_
_entity_poly.entity_id
_entity_poly.type
_entity_poly.pdbx_seq_one_letter_code
_entity_poly.pdbx_strand_id
1 'polypeptide(L)'
;MADLPPGTGDASLTLAQAIPLSGAVVVMTPQGVAVQIATKTLNTFRTLKVPILGIIENMSYLLCPHCEAPVELFGHGGGRKASERLEVPFLGEIPLDPEPCHGGDVGRPILIEKPDSPVASIFRQVASNLAGRISVEALAA
;
A
#
# COMPACT_ATOMS: atom_id res chain seq x y z
N MET A 1 0.49 7.90 -11.82
CA MET A 1 1.08 7.23 -10.63
C MET A 1 2.57 7.10 -10.88
N ALA A 2 3.40 7.58 -9.96
CA ALA A 2 4.85 7.44 -10.02
C ALA A 2 5.28 6.48 -8.92
N ASP A 3 6.15 5.52 -9.24
CA ASP A 3 6.77 4.65 -8.23
C ASP A 3 8.04 5.33 -7.72
N LEU A 4 8.11 5.52 -6.41
CA LEU A 4 9.24 6.22 -5.79
C LEU A 4 10.29 5.19 -5.37
N PRO A 5 11.59 5.49 -5.55
CA PRO A 5 12.63 4.60 -5.06
C PRO A 5 12.43 4.34 -3.56
N PRO A 6 12.73 3.12 -3.09
CA PRO A 6 12.44 2.74 -1.71
C PRO A 6 13.18 3.64 -0.72
N GLY A 7 12.51 3.96 0.39
CA GLY A 7 13.08 4.68 1.52
C GLY A 7 12.87 6.20 1.50
N THR A 8 13.45 6.86 2.51
CA THR A 8 13.34 8.32 2.74
C THR A 8 14.52 9.10 2.14
N GLY A 9 15.18 8.56 1.11
CA GLY A 9 16.37 9.17 0.51
C GLY A 9 16.05 10.41 -0.32
N ASP A 10 17.07 11.22 -0.63
CA ASP A 10 16.90 12.48 -1.37
C ASP A 10 16.27 12.30 -2.75
N ALA A 11 16.40 11.11 -3.37
CA ALA A 11 15.81 10.81 -4.67
C ALA A 11 14.26 10.80 -4.65
N SER A 12 13.63 10.20 -3.63
CA SER A 12 12.17 10.19 -3.51
C SER A 12 11.62 11.57 -3.19
N LEU A 13 12.36 12.37 -2.42
CA LEU A 13 12.03 13.78 -2.15
C LEU A 13 12.16 14.66 -3.39
N THR A 14 13.25 14.50 -4.15
CA THR A 14 13.49 15.25 -5.38
C THR A 14 12.38 14.99 -6.39
N LEU A 15 11.99 13.72 -6.58
CA LEU A 15 10.85 13.36 -7.43
C LEU A 15 9.54 13.96 -6.91
N ALA A 16 9.26 13.86 -5.61
CA ALA A 16 8.05 14.42 -5.02
C ALA A 16 7.95 15.95 -5.15
N GLN A 17 9.07 16.65 -5.22
CA GLN A 17 9.13 18.10 -5.46
C GLN A 17 9.06 18.47 -6.95
N ALA A 18 9.49 17.57 -7.84
CA ALA A 18 9.58 17.84 -9.27
C ALA A 18 8.23 17.74 -10.00
N ILE A 19 7.26 17.00 -9.45
CA ILE A 19 5.95 16.80 -10.07
C ILE A 19 4.81 17.21 -9.14
N PRO A 20 3.71 17.77 -9.67
CA PRO A 20 2.52 18.02 -8.88
C PRO A 20 1.88 16.68 -8.48
N LEU A 21 1.87 16.40 -7.17
CA LEU A 21 1.30 15.18 -6.61
C LEU A 21 -0.09 15.42 -6.05
N SER A 22 -1.08 14.62 -6.47
CA SER A 22 -2.40 14.57 -5.83
C SER A 22 -2.35 13.98 -4.40
N GLY A 23 -1.29 13.24 -4.10
CA GLY A 23 -1.04 12.67 -2.79
C GLY A 23 -0.10 11.47 -2.86
N ALA A 24 0.20 10.90 -1.69
CA ALA A 24 1.09 9.75 -1.53
C ALA A 24 0.35 8.57 -0.88
N VAL A 25 0.70 7.36 -1.31
CA VAL A 25 0.28 6.09 -0.70
C VAL A 25 1.51 5.42 -0.13
N VAL A 26 1.42 4.95 1.11
CA VAL A 26 2.53 4.23 1.76
C VAL A 26 2.22 2.74 1.77
N VAL A 27 3.08 1.97 1.11
CA VAL A 27 3.04 0.51 1.13
C VAL A 27 4.06 0.01 2.15
N MET A 28 3.65 -0.84 3.08
CA MET A 28 4.53 -1.38 4.11
C MET A 28 4.16 -2.81 4.47
N THR A 29 5.06 -3.53 5.11
CA THR A 29 4.84 -4.88 5.64
C THR A 29 4.55 -4.84 7.15
N PRO A 30 3.97 -5.89 7.76
CA PRO A 30 3.44 -5.82 9.14
C PRO A 30 4.48 -5.64 10.25
N GLN A 31 5.77 -5.86 9.97
CA GLN A 31 6.81 -5.88 10.99
C GLN A 31 7.01 -4.51 11.64
N GLY A 32 7.34 -4.50 12.93
CA GLY A 32 7.53 -3.26 13.70
C GLY A 32 8.57 -2.30 13.12
N VAL A 33 9.63 -2.79 12.48
CA VAL A 33 10.64 -1.95 11.82
C VAL A 33 10.02 -1.20 10.61
N ALA A 34 9.20 -1.87 9.81
CA ALA A 34 8.51 -1.26 8.68
C ALA A 34 7.53 -0.17 9.14
N VAL A 35 6.84 -0.37 10.27
CA VAL A 35 5.99 0.67 10.91
C VAL A 35 6.77 1.95 11.20
N GLN A 36 7.98 1.84 11.75
CA GLN A 36 8.81 3.01 12.07
C GLN A 36 9.26 3.75 10.81
N ILE A 37 9.63 3.01 9.76
CA ILE A 37 10.03 3.60 8.47
C ILE A 37 8.84 4.30 7.81
N ALA A 38 7.67 3.68 7.79
CA ALA A 38 6.43 4.28 7.28
C ALA A 38 6.09 5.57 8.03
N THR A 39 6.22 5.56 9.36
CA THR A 39 5.99 6.74 10.22
C THR A 39 6.91 7.91 9.87
N LYS A 40 8.22 7.63 9.72
CA LYS A 40 9.19 8.65 9.33
C LYS A 40 8.88 9.21 7.94
N THR A 41 8.56 8.32 7.00
CA THR A 41 8.20 8.68 5.61
C THR A 41 7.00 9.62 5.59
N LEU A 42 5.93 9.27 6.30
CA LEU A 42 4.71 10.07 6.39
C LEU A 42 4.97 11.49 6.93
N ASN A 43 5.79 11.62 7.97
CA ASN A 43 6.16 12.93 8.51
C ASN A 43 6.97 13.77 7.51
N THR A 44 7.82 13.16 6.69
CA THR A 44 8.54 13.87 5.63
C THR A 44 7.60 14.39 4.55
N PHE A 45 6.67 13.56 4.07
CA PHE A 45 5.68 13.99 3.05
C PHE A 45 4.73 15.08 3.57
N ARG A 46 4.38 15.05 4.87
CA ARG A 46 3.65 16.16 5.52
C ARG A 46 4.42 17.47 5.47
N THR A 47 5.72 17.43 5.71
CA THR A 47 6.59 18.62 5.60
C THR A 47 6.63 19.17 4.17
N LEU A 48 6.57 18.29 3.17
CA LEU A 48 6.46 18.64 1.75
C LEU A 48 5.04 19.07 1.33
N LYS A 49 4.08 19.13 2.27
CA LYS A 49 2.66 19.44 2.02
C LYS A 49 2.00 18.52 0.99
N VAL A 50 2.46 17.28 0.88
CA VAL A 50 1.85 16.26 0.03
C VAL A 50 0.76 15.54 0.84
N PRO A 51 -0.50 15.50 0.38
CA PRO A 51 -1.57 14.78 1.06
C PRO A 51 -1.25 13.29 1.17
N ILE A 52 -1.52 12.68 2.32
CA ILE A 52 -1.39 11.22 2.47
C ILE A 52 -2.75 10.59 2.21
N LEU A 53 -2.83 9.82 1.12
CA LEU A 53 -4.06 9.15 0.70
C LEU A 53 -4.36 7.90 1.52
N GLY A 54 -3.31 7.24 2.05
CA GLY A 54 -3.45 6.18 3.04
C GLY A 54 -2.30 5.18 3.06
N ILE A 55 -2.47 4.14 3.86
CA ILE A 55 -1.53 3.03 4.06
C ILE A 55 -2.10 1.74 3.48
N ILE A 56 -1.26 0.98 2.80
CA ILE A 56 -1.52 -0.41 2.38
C ILE A 56 -0.57 -1.32 3.14
N GLU A 57 -1.11 -2.34 3.81
CA GLU A 57 -0.29 -3.41 4.39
C GLU A 57 -0.10 -4.53 3.36
N ASN A 58 1.11 -4.65 2.81
CA ASN A 58 1.47 -5.72 1.90
C ASN A 58 2.02 -6.94 2.66
N MET A 59 1.82 -8.15 2.12
CA MET A 59 2.25 -9.40 2.74
C MET A 59 1.70 -9.59 4.17
N SER A 60 0.42 -9.27 4.37
CA SER A 60 -0.23 -9.27 5.69
C SER A 60 -0.42 -10.67 6.30
N TYR A 61 -0.80 -11.63 5.47
CA TYR A 61 -0.97 -13.03 5.83
C TYR A 61 -0.85 -13.91 4.58
N LEU A 62 -0.64 -15.21 4.75
CA LEU A 62 -0.75 -16.22 3.70
C LEU A 62 -2.02 -17.03 3.93
N LEU A 63 -2.86 -17.22 2.91
CA LEU A 63 -3.96 -18.19 3.01
C LEU A 63 -3.39 -19.60 2.87
N CYS A 64 -3.60 -20.45 3.88
CA CYS A 64 -3.14 -21.83 3.82
C CYS A 64 -3.85 -22.56 2.66
N PRO A 65 -3.12 -23.16 1.70
CA PRO A 65 -3.73 -23.81 0.55
C PRO A 65 -4.48 -25.10 0.90
N HIS A 66 -4.35 -25.60 2.13
CA HIS A 66 -4.98 -26.84 2.59
C HIS A 66 -6.21 -26.62 3.47
N CYS A 67 -6.25 -25.53 4.25
CA CYS A 67 -7.32 -25.29 5.22
C CYS A 67 -7.90 -23.87 5.17
N GLU A 68 -7.42 -23.02 4.25
CA GLU A 68 -7.85 -21.63 4.05
C GLU A 68 -7.68 -20.70 5.26
N ALA A 69 -7.12 -21.19 6.37
CA ALA A 69 -6.82 -20.38 7.52
C ALA A 69 -5.70 -19.37 7.19
N PRO A 70 -5.79 -18.12 7.69
CA PRO A 70 -4.73 -17.14 7.54
C PRO A 70 -3.51 -17.53 8.39
N VAL A 71 -2.33 -17.42 7.80
CA VAL A 71 -1.03 -17.67 8.42
C VAL A 71 -0.22 -16.38 8.45
N GLU A 72 0.09 -15.90 9.65
CA GLU A 72 0.82 -14.64 9.87
C GLU A 72 2.35 -14.87 9.85
N LEU A 73 2.94 -14.98 8.66
CA LEU A 73 4.39 -15.25 8.52
C LEU A 73 5.29 -14.13 9.07
N PHE A 74 4.81 -12.89 9.02
CA PHE A 74 5.57 -11.69 9.33
C PHE A 74 4.94 -10.86 10.46
N GLY A 75 3.98 -11.44 11.19
CA GLY A 75 3.01 -10.71 12.00
C GLY A 75 1.91 -10.09 11.15
N HIS A 76 0.97 -9.41 11.79
CA HIS A 76 -0.22 -8.84 11.14
C HIS A 76 -0.68 -7.53 11.81
N GLY A 77 -1.27 -6.63 11.02
CA GLY A 77 -1.94 -5.43 11.51
C GLY A 77 -0.99 -4.29 11.89
N GLY A 78 0.27 -4.35 11.47
CA GLY A 78 1.24 -3.27 11.67
C GLY A 78 0.85 -1.98 10.93
N GLY A 79 0.39 -2.09 9.69
CA GLY A 79 -0.11 -1.00 8.86
C GLY A 79 -1.41 -0.40 9.39
N ARG A 80 -2.33 -1.22 9.92
CA ARG A 80 -3.56 -0.72 10.57
C ARG A 80 -3.24 0.09 11.82
N LYS A 81 -2.38 -0.43 12.69
CA LYS A 81 -1.90 0.30 13.88
C LYS A 81 -1.18 1.60 13.50
N ALA A 82 -0.39 1.59 12.42
CA ALA A 82 0.28 2.78 11.91
C ALA A 82 -0.72 3.82 11.40
N SER A 83 -1.75 3.38 10.68
CA SER A 83 -2.83 4.22 10.17
C SER A 83 -3.58 4.93 11.30
N GLU A 84 -3.96 4.19 12.34
CA GLU A 84 -4.62 4.73 13.53
C GLU A 84 -3.72 5.72 14.28
N ARG A 85 -2.46 5.33 14.54
CA ARG A 85 -1.50 6.18 15.28
C ARG A 85 -1.19 7.49 14.57
N LEU A 86 -1.19 7.46 13.24
CA LEU A 86 -0.80 8.61 12.42
C LEU A 86 -2.00 9.35 11.87
N GLU A 87 -3.23 8.92 12.17
CA GLU A 87 -4.47 9.55 11.70
C GLU A 87 -4.52 9.64 10.17
N VAL A 88 -4.10 8.57 9.49
CA VAL A 88 -4.15 8.45 8.03
C VAL A 88 -5.05 7.28 7.63
N PRO A 89 -5.71 7.31 6.46
CA PRO A 89 -6.61 6.23 6.06
C PRO A 89 -5.89 4.89 5.90
N PHE A 90 -6.56 3.79 6.30
CA PHE A 90 -6.14 2.44 5.95
C PHE A 90 -6.86 2.00 4.67
N LEU A 91 -6.10 1.77 3.60
CA LEU A 91 -6.66 1.42 2.29
C LEU A 91 -6.95 -0.08 2.16
N GLY A 92 -6.28 -0.90 2.97
CA GLY A 92 -6.48 -2.34 3.03
C GLY A 92 -5.16 -3.08 3.19
N GLU A 93 -5.28 -4.40 3.14
CA GLU A 93 -4.17 -5.33 3.26
C GLU A 93 -4.18 -6.34 2.12
N ILE A 94 -3.00 -6.74 1.69
CA ILE A 94 -2.79 -7.65 0.58
C ILE A 94 -2.08 -8.89 1.11
N PRO A 95 -2.68 -10.09 0.96
CA PRO A 95 -2.04 -11.32 1.39
C PRO A 95 -0.79 -11.63 0.57
N LEU A 96 0.11 -12.41 1.15
CA LEU A 96 1.17 -13.07 0.43
C LEU A 96 0.56 -14.14 -0.47
N ASP A 97 0.72 -13.97 -1.78
CA ASP A 97 0.25 -14.90 -2.79
C ASP A 97 1.31 -14.99 -3.91
N PRO A 98 1.65 -16.19 -4.41
CA PRO A 98 2.63 -16.36 -5.49
C PRO A 98 2.13 -15.85 -6.86
N GLU A 99 0.82 -15.80 -7.08
CA GLU A 99 0.20 -15.51 -8.38
C GLU A 99 0.47 -14.08 -8.89
N PRO A 100 0.40 -13.01 -8.06
CA PRO A 100 0.82 -11.68 -8.49
C PRO A 100 2.28 -11.62 -8.95
N CYS A 101 3.17 -12.38 -8.30
CA CYS A 101 4.58 -12.44 -8.67
C CYS A 101 4.76 -13.14 -10.03
N HIS A 102 4.13 -14.31 -10.18
CA HIS A 102 4.14 -15.06 -11.45
C HIS A 102 3.61 -14.22 -12.61
N GLY A 103 2.46 -13.57 -12.41
CA GLY A 103 1.85 -12.68 -13.38
C GLY A 103 2.75 -11.48 -13.74
N GLY A 104 3.49 -10.95 -12.76
CA GLY A 104 4.50 -9.92 -13.00
C GLY A 104 5.63 -10.39 -13.92
N ASP A 105 6.19 -11.57 -13.63
CA ASP A 105 7.31 -12.15 -14.39
C ASP A 105 6.94 -12.44 -15.86
N VAL A 106 5.71 -12.91 -16.11
CA VAL A 106 5.23 -13.23 -17.47
C VAL A 106 4.53 -12.06 -18.17
N GLY A 107 4.45 -10.89 -17.51
CA GLY A 107 3.81 -9.69 -18.05
C GLY A 107 2.28 -9.78 -18.14
N ARG A 108 1.63 -10.63 -17.33
CA ARG A 108 0.18 -10.81 -17.23
C ARG A 108 -0.29 -10.59 -15.79
N PRO A 109 -0.67 -9.36 -15.41
CA PRO A 109 -1.11 -9.08 -14.04
C PRO A 109 -2.28 -9.96 -13.59
N ILE A 110 -2.33 -10.27 -12.28
CA ILE A 110 -3.36 -11.13 -11.68
C ILE A 110 -4.80 -10.68 -11.97
N LEU A 111 -5.02 -9.37 -12.10
CA LEU A 111 -6.32 -8.78 -12.43
C LEU A 111 -6.82 -9.15 -13.83
N ILE A 112 -5.91 -9.51 -14.75
CA ILE A 112 -6.21 -9.95 -16.12
C ILE A 112 -6.23 -11.47 -16.17
N GLU A 113 -5.26 -12.13 -15.55
CA GLU A 113 -5.08 -13.58 -15.65
C GLU A 113 -6.09 -14.37 -14.82
N LYS A 114 -6.38 -13.92 -13.58
CA LYS A 114 -7.36 -14.54 -12.69
C LYS A 114 -8.28 -13.48 -12.09
N PRO A 115 -9.16 -12.87 -12.91
CA PRO A 115 -9.98 -11.73 -12.48
C PRO A 115 -10.92 -12.09 -11.31
N ASP A 116 -11.35 -13.34 -11.19
CA ASP A 116 -12.30 -13.78 -10.14
C ASP A 116 -11.60 -14.36 -8.90
N SER A 117 -10.26 -14.30 -8.85
CA SER A 117 -9.51 -14.77 -7.67
C SER A 117 -9.75 -13.87 -6.44
N PRO A 118 -9.67 -14.43 -5.22
CA PRO A 118 -9.75 -13.65 -3.99
C PRO A 118 -8.74 -12.49 -3.96
N VAL A 119 -7.50 -12.74 -4.41
CA VAL A 119 -6.45 -11.72 -4.47
C VAL A 119 -6.79 -10.61 -5.46
N ALA A 120 -7.31 -10.93 -6.66
CA ALA A 120 -7.76 -9.91 -7.60
C ALA A 120 -8.88 -9.03 -7.00
N SER A 121 -9.81 -9.62 -6.25
CA SER A 121 -10.85 -8.87 -5.53
C SER A 121 -10.26 -7.92 -4.48
N ILE A 122 -9.26 -8.35 -3.72
CA ILE A 122 -8.57 -7.52 -2.73
C ILE A 122 -7.87 -6.33 -3.40
N PHE A 123 -7.13 -6.57 -4.50
CA PHE A 123 -6.51 -5.49 -5.26
C PHE A 123 -7.53 -4.47 -5.79
N ARG A 124 -8.69 -4.93 -6.30
CA ARG A 124 -9.77 -4.03 -6.72
C ARG A 124 -10.32 -3.22 -5.56
N GLN A 125 -10.54 -3.85 -4.40
CA GLN A 125 -11.03 -3.15 -3.22
C GLN A 125 -10.06 -2.05 -2.76
N VAL A 126 -8.77 -2.34 -2.70
CA VAL A 126 -7.73 -1.35 -2.35
C VAL A 126 -7.70 -0.21 -3.37
N ALA A 127 -7.79 -0.53 -4.66
CA ALA A 127 -7.85 0.47 -5.73
C ALA A 127 -9.12 1.35 -5.64
N SER A 128 -10.28 0.75 -5.34
CA SER A 128 -11.54 1.49 -5.13
C SER A 128 -11.45 2.42 -3.91
N ASN A 129 -10.87 1.95 -2.80
CA ASN A 129 -10.64 2.78 -1.62
C ASN A 129 -9.72 3.97 -1.94
N LEU A 130 -8.64 3.73 -2.68
CA LEU A 130 -7.72 4.79 -3.12
C LEU A 130 -8.41 5.79 -4.05
N ALA A 131 -9.18 5.32 -5.04
CA ALA A 131 -9.92 6.18 -5.95
C ALA A 131 -10.90 7.08 -5.19
N GLY A 132 -11.63 6.52 -4.21
CA GLY A 132 -12.50 7.28 -3.33
C GLY A 132 -11.74 8.36 -2.54
N ARG A 133 -10.55 8.04 -2.02
CA ARG A 133 -9.69 9.03 -1.33
C ARG A 133 -9.25 10.16 -2.26
N ILE A 134 -8.82 9.84 -3.48
CA ILE A 134 -8.42 10.85 -4.47
C ILE A 134 -9.61 11.77 -4.80
N SER A 135 -10.81 11.23 -4.98
CA SER A 135 -12.01 12.05 -5.24
C SER A 135 -12.33 13.01 -4.09
N VAL A 136 -12.19 12.57 -2.84
CA VAL A 136 -12.42 13.42 -1.66
C VAL A 136 -11.38 14.54 -1.59
N GLU A 137 -10.09 14.23 -1.77
CA GLU A 137 -9.01 15.25 -1.75
C GLU A 137 -9.14 16.24 -2.91
N ALA A 138 -9.49 15.77 -4.11
CA ALA A 138 -9.68 16.63 -5.28
C ALA A 138 -10.85 17.62 -5.13
N LEU A 139 -11.85 17.29 -4.31
CA LEU A 139 -12.97 18.18 -3.98
C LEU A 139 -12.65 19.15 -2.84
N ALA A 140 -11.64 18.85 -2.04
CA ALA A 140 -11.20 19.67 -0.90
C ALA A 140 -10.11 20.70 -1.27
N ALA A 141 -9.46 20.52 -2.43
CA ALA A 141 -8.45 21.41 -3.01
C ALA A 141 -9.06 22.54 -3.85
#